data_AF-A0A7V2XJ36-F1
#
_entry.id   AF-A0A7V2XJ36-F1
#
_cell.length_a   1.000
_cell.length_b   1.000
_cell.length_c   1.000
_cell.angle_alpha   90.00
_cell.angle_beta   90.00
_cell.angle_gamma   90.00
#
_symmetry.space_group_name_H-M   'P 1'
#
loop_
_entity.id
_entity.type
_entity.pdbx_description
1 polymer ?
#
loop_
_entity_poly.entity_id
_entity_poly.type
_entity_poly.pdbx_seq_one_letter_code
_entity_poly.pdbx_strand_id
1 'polypeptide(L)'
;MKQLLAIAQALSDESRLRILMCLDGSTLCLCHLTQVLGLVPSTVSKHLHVLAEAGLVTTWQEGRWRYYKWPGEDAPVPVRRALEWCREALAGDPTVAEDAARRAVALHTCGAPCPQVARPRVLFLCTGNSCRSQMAEALLRKHAGDRFEVYSAGLDPRPIPPLVHKVMAEVGCDLSGQRPKSVLDFLGKEYFGYVISVCANAEARCPIFPGVAYHLYWPFEDPAEATGTEEQRLAKFREVRDQIQARILAWLTGKEDEGREQARGFFRHESEQSQSTKEKAT
;
A
#
# COMPACT_ATOMS: atom_id res chain seq x y z
N MET A 1 34.46 -18.35 18.36
CA MET A 1 33.95 -19.72 18.09
C MET A 1 32.44 -19.81 18.19
N LYS A 2 31.81 -19.64 19.37
CA LYS A 2 30.36 -19.80 19.56
C LYS A 2 29.50 -18.94 18.62
N GLN A 3 29.81 -17.66 18.49
CA GLN A 3 29.07 -16.74 17.60
C GLN A 3 29.19 -17.15 16.12
N LEU A 4 30.38 -17.56 15.67
CA LEU A 4 30.58 -18.01 14.30
C LEU A 4 29.79 -19.30 14.00
N LEU A 5 29.72 -20.23 14.97
CA LEU A 5 28.91 -21.44 14.84
C LEU A 5 27.41 -21.13 14.76
N ALA A 6 26.92 -20.21 15.60
CA ALA A 6 25.52 -19.77 15.56
C ALA A 6 25.17 -19.12 14.22
N ILE A 7 26.05 -18.25 13.69
CA ILE A 7 25.90 -17.66 12.35
C ILE A 7 25.88 -18.76 11.29
N ALA A 8 26.85 -19.67 11.28
CA ALA A 8 26.92 -20.73 10.27
C ALA A 8 25.68 -21.63 10.28
N GLN A 9 25.18 -22.02 11.46
CA GLN A 9 23.95 -22.79 11.61
C GLN A 9 22.71 -22.01 11.14
N ALA A 10 22.68 -20.71 11.41
CA ALA A 10 21.60 -19.84 10.95
C ALA A 10 21.61 -19.65 9.43
N LEU A 11 22.78 -19.66 8.78
CA LEU A 11 22.90 -19.51 7.32
C LEU A 11 22.73 -20.82 6.53
N SER A 12 22.76 -21.98 7.17
CA SER A 12 22.70 -23.29 6.50
C SER A 12 21.30 -23.72 6.05
N ASP A 13 20.42 -22.78 5.71
CA ASP A 13 19.03 -23.03 5.33
C ASP A 13 18.53 -21.97 4.36
N GLU A 14 17.94 -22.43 3.27
CA GLU A 14 17.49 -21.60 2.17
C GLU A 14 16.45 -20.56 2.60
N SER A 15 15.46 -20.95 3.43
CA SER A 15 14.40 -20.02 3.86
C SER A 15 14.98 -18.91 4.74
N ARG A 16 15.98 -19.21 5.56
CA ARG A 16 16.70 -18.21 6.36
C ARG A 16 17.52 -17.25 5.49
N LEU A 17 18.22 -17.76 4.48
CA LEU A 17 18.94 -16.92 3.52
C LEU A 17 18.00 -16.01 2.72
N ARG A 18 16.87 -16.55 2.25
CA ARG A 18 15.82 -15.78 1.57
C ARG A 18 15.24 -14.69 2.47
N ILE A 19 14.97 -14.98 3.74
CA ILE A 19 14.54 -13.97 4.73
C ILE A 19 15.59 -12.86 4.86
N LEU A 20 16.88 -13.20 5.00
CA LEU A 20 17.95 -12.21 5.11
C LEU A 20 18.01 -11.32 3.87
N MET A 21 17.95 -11.88 2.65
CA MET A 21 17.96 -11.07 1.42
C MET A 21 16.69 -10.21 1.29
N CYS A 22 15.54 -10.71 1.76
CA CYS A 22 14.33 -9.90 1.82
C CYS A 22 14.49 -8.70 2.76
N LEU A 23 15.22 -8.84 3.86
CA LEU A 23 15.47 -7.77 4.84
C LEU A 23 16.63 -6.83 4.46
N ASP A 24 17.35 -7.12 3.38
CA ASP A 24 18.43 -6.24 2.93
C ASP A 24 17.87 -4.88 2.46
N GLY A 25 18.31 -3.82 3.13
CA GLY A 25 17.83 -2.46 2.89
C GLY A 25 16.35 -2.22 3.21
N SER A 26 15.67 -3.14 3.89
CA SER A 26 14.24 -3.02 4.18
C SER A 26 13.84 -3.52 5.58
N THR A 27 12.62 -3.18 5.98
CA THR A 27 12.01 -3.60 7.24
C THR A 27 10.70 -4.29 6.90
N LEU A 28 10.58 -5.53 7.37
CA LEU A 28 9.42 -6.36 7.07
C LEU A 28 8.77 -6.84 8.37
N CYS A 29 7.46 -7.03 8.33
CA CYS A 29 6.72 -7.73 9.37
C CYS A 29 6.59 -9.21 9.00
N LEU A 30 6.02 -10.01 9.91
CA LEU A 30 5.76 -11.42 9.66
C LEU A 30 4.89 -11.64 8.41
N CYS A 31 3.86 -10.80 8.20
CA CYS A 31 2.94 -10.93 7.06
C CYS A 31 3.64 -10.74 5.71
N HIS A 32 4.54 -9.76 5.60
CA HIS A 32 5.33 -9.56 4.38
C HIS A 32 6.18 -10.79 4.07
N LEU A 33 6.92 -11.29 5.05
CA LEU A 33 7.79 -12.45 4.87
C LEU A 33 6.99 -13.70 4.47
N THR A 34 5.85 -13.95 5.11
CA THR A 34 4.98 -15.09 4.73
C THR A 34 4.47 -14.98 3.30
N GLN A 35 4.11 -13.77 2.85
CA GLN A 35 3.62 -13.53 1.51
C GLN A 35 4.72 -13.69 0.46
N VAL A 36 5.90 -13.11 0.70
CA VAL A 36 7.04 -13.20 -0.23
C VAL A 36 7.53 -14.64 -0.38
N LEU A 37 7.74 -15.32 0.75
CA LEU A 37 8.33 -16.65 0.79
C LEU A 37 7.32 -17.75 0.39
N GLY A 38 6.01 -17.47 0.46
CA GLY A 38 4.96 -18.48 0.29
C GLY A 38 4.92 -19.49 1.44
N LEU A 39 5.36 -19.09 2.63
CA LEU A 39 5.48 -19.96 3.81
C LEU A 39 4.44 -19.62 4.86
N VAL A 40 4.06 -20.62 5.65
CA VAL A 40 3.12 -20.44 6.77
C VAL A 40 3.74 -19.59 7.90
N PRO A 41 2.94 -18.80 8.64
CA PRO A 41 3.44 -17.90 9.69
C PRO A 41 4.28 -18.58 10.77
N SER A 42 3.92 -19.79 11.17
CA SER A 42 4.64 -20.55 12.19
C SER A 42 6.06 -20.92 11.74
N THR A 43 6.25 -21.29 10.47
CA THR A 43 7.56 -21.60 9.89
C THR A 43 8.43 -20.37 9.81
N VAL A 44 7.90 -19.26 9.29
CA VAL A 44 8.65 -18.00 9.21
C VAL A 44 9.03 -17.50 10.60
N SER A 45 8.13 -17.59 11.59
CA SER A 45 8.43 -17.21 12.98
C SER A 45 9.57 -18.04 13.59
N LYS A 46 9.64 -19.35 13.30
CA LYS A 46 10.75 -20.20 13.77
C LYS A 46 12.07 -19.79 13.13
N HIS A 47 12.09 -19.52 11.83
CA HIS A 47 13.29 -19.05 11.14
C HIS A 47 13.77 -17.70 11.67
N LEU A 48 12.85 -16.75 11.90
CA LEU A 48 13.17 -15.45 12.47
C LEU A 48 13.73 -15.56 13.89
N HIS A 49 13.25 -16.50 14.70
CA HIS A 49 13.80 -16.75 16.02
C HIS A 49 15.27 -17.19 15.94
N VAL A 50 15.59 -18.18 15.10
CA VAL A 50 16.97 -18.65 14.89
C VAL A 50 17.88 -17.52 14.38
N LEU A 51 17.40 -16.72 13.42
CA LEU A 51 18.15 -15.57 12.89
C LEU A 51 18.39 -14.48 13.95
N ALA A 52 17.41 -14.22 14.82
CA ALA A 52 17.53 -13.26 15.91
C ALA A 52 18.49 -13.75 17.00
N GLU A 53 18.45 -15.04 17.37
CA GLU A 53 19.41 -15.63 18.32
C GLU A 53 20.86 -15.59 17.79
N ALA A 54 21.04 -15.75 16.48
CA ALA A 54 22.35 -15.58 15.83
C ALA A 54 22.78 -14.11 15.67
N GLY A 55 21.90 -13.16 16.00
CA GLY A 55 22.14 -11.72 15.86
C GLY A 55 22.11 -11.22 14.40
N LEU A 56 21.63 -12.03 13.45
CA LEU A 56 21.55 -11.68 12.02
C LEU A 56 20.31 -10.84 11.69
N VAL A 57 19.36 -10.74 12.62
CA VAL A 57 18.14 -9.93 12.49
C VAL A 57 17.89 -9.17 13.78
N THR A 58 17.59 -7.87 13.66
CA THR A 58 17.08 -7.05 14.77
C THR A 58 15.56 -7.04 14.74
N THR A 59 14.94 -7.14 15.91
CA THR A 59 13.47 -7.09 16.04
C THR A 59 13.02 -6.06 17.08
N TRP A 60 11.88 -5.44 16.83
CA TRP A 60 11.21 -4.54 17.76
C TRP A 60 9.70 -4.64 17.57
N GLN A 61 8.95 -4.13 18.55
CA GLN A 61 7.51 -4.14 18.55
C GLN A 61 6.97 -2.72 18.62
N GLU A 62 5.95 -2.45 17.81
CA GLU A 62 5.22 -1.18 17.79
C GLU A 62 3.72 -1.47 17.77
N GLY A 63 3.04 -1.16 18.88
CA GLY A 63 1.67 -1.61 19.11
C GLY A 63 1.54 -3.13 19.05
N ARG A 64 0.67 -3.61 18.16
CA ARG A 64 0.43 -5.06 17.93
C ARG A 64 1.39 -5.69 16.91
N TRP A 65 2.26 -4.91 16.28
CA TRP A 65 3.07 -5.36 15.15
C TRP A 65 4.52 -5.56 15.57
N ARG A 66 5.15 -6.61 15.04
CA ARG A 66 6.58 -6.90 15.22
C ARG A 66 7.29 -6.77 13.88
N TYR A 67 8.41 -6.06 13.91
CA TYR A 67 9.22 -5.76 12.73
C TYR A 67 10.60 -6.41 12.85
N TYR A 68 11.19 -6.62 11.68
CA TYR A 68 12.47 -7.27 11.50
C TYR A 68 13.28 -6.47 10.48
N LYS A 69 14.59 -6.31 10.72
CA LYS A 69 15.53 -5.66 9.82
C LYS A 69 16.95 -6.21 10.02
N TRP A 70 17.86 -5.88 9.11
CA TRP A 70 19.29 -6.13 9.34
C TRP A 70 19.82 -5.32 10.54
N PRO A 71 20.71 -5.91 11.35
CA PRO A 71 21.46 -5.20 12.39
C PRO A 71 22.18 -3.96 11.85
N GLY A 72 22.30 -2.94 12.70
CA GLY A 72 22.98 -1.69 12.38
C GLY A 72 24.51 -1.79 12.43
N GLU A 73 25.18 -0.64 12.36
CA GLU A 73 26.65 -0.55 12.41
C GLU A 73 27.23 -1.01 13.75
N ASP A 74 26.44 -0.98 14.81
CA ASP A 74 26.74 -1.46 16.16
C ASP A 74 26.80 -2.99 16.26
N ALA A 75 26.38 -3.71 15.21
CA ALA A 75 26.42 -5.15 15.19
C ALA A 75 27.86 -5.70 15.19
N PRO A 76 28.09 -6.85 15.84
CA PRO A 76 29.41 -7.49 15.87
C PRO A 76 29.99 -7.70 14.46
N VAL A 77 31.29 -7.46 14.29
CA VAL A 77 31.97 -7.60 13.00
C VAL A 77 31.69 -8.94 12.30
N PRO A 78 31.64 -10.11 12.99
CA PRO A 78 31.31 -11.38 12.34
C PRO A 78 29.90 -11.42 11.73
N VAL A 79 28.93 -10.75 12.37
CA VAL A 79 27.54 -10.65 11.87
C VAL A 79 27.51 -9.80 10.60
N ARG A 80 28.14 -8.61 10.64
CA ARG A 80 28.18 -7.70 9.48
C ARG A 80 28.85 -8.35 8.27
N ARG A 81 30.01 -8.98 8.48
CA ARG A 81 30.72 -9.71 7.42
C ARG A 81 29.92 -10.87 6.86
N ALA A 82 29.17 -11.59 7.69
CA ALA A 82 28.34 -12.69 7.24
C ALA A 82 27.18 -12.21 6.34
N LEU A 83 26.53 -11.10 6.72
CA LEU A 83 25.45 -10.49 5.92
C LEU A 83 25.97 -9.94 4.59
N GLU A 84 27.12 -9.25 4.60
CA GLU A 84 27.82 -8.78 3.39
C GLU A 84 28.18 -9.94 2.48
N TRP A 85 28.75 -11.02 3.03
CA TRP A 85 29.08 -12.21 2.27
C TRP A 85 27.84 -12.87 1.64
N CYS A 86 26.72 -12.97 2.37
CA CYS A 86 25.48 -13.48 1.81
C CYS A 86 24.97 -12.61 0.65
N ARG A 87 25.01 -11.28 0.79
CA ARG A 87 24.62 -10.35 -0.29
C ARG A 87 25.46 -10.57 -1.54
N GLU A 88 26.79 -10.63 -1.37
CA GLU A 88 27.71 -10.83 -2.50
C GLU A 88 27.51 -12.20 -3.16
N ALA A 89 27.41 -13.26 -2.36
CA ALA A 89 27.24 -14.63 -2.85
C ALA A 89 25.90 -14.84 -3.59
N LEU A 90 24.86 -14.09 -3.24
CA LEU A 90 23.50 -14.24 -3.77
C LEU A 90 23.07 -13.13 -4.75
N ALA A 91 23.96 -12.19 -5.11
CA ALA A 91 23.61 -11.02 -5.93
C ALA A 91 23.02 -11.35 -7.31
N GLY A 92 23.30 -12.54 -7.86
CA GLY A 92 22.78 -13.02 -9.14
C GLY A 92 21.82 -14.21 -9.02
N ASP A 93 21.38 -14.57 -7.80
CA ASP A 93 20.53 -15.72 -7.60
C ASP A 93 19.08 -15.44 -8.07
N PRO A 94 18.49 -16.31 -8.91
CA PRO A 94 17.16 -16.07 -9.49
C PRO A 94 16.05 -16.10 -8.43
N THR A 95 16.17 -16.91 -7.38
CA THR A 95 15.19 -16.97 -6.30
C THR A 95 15.21 -15.68 -5.48
N VAL A 96 16.39 -15.12 -5.22
CA VAL A 96 16.52 -13.83 -4.53
C VAL A 96 15.95 -12.68 -5.37
N ALA A 97 16.18 -12.69 -6.69
CA ALA A 97 15.61 -11.70 -7.60
C ALA A 97 14.07 -11.79 -7.63
N GLU A 98 13.51 -13.00 -7.67
CA GLU A 98 12.06 -13.22 -7.63
C GLU A 98 11.44 -12.78 -6.29
N ASP A 99 12.07 -13.13 -5.17
CA ASP A 99 11.63 -12.70 -3.85
C ASP A 99 11.69 -11.18 -3.69
N ALA A 100 12.70 -10.51 -4.27
CA ALA A 100 12.79 -9.05 -4.28
C ALA A 100 11.61 -8.42 -5.06
N ALA A 101 11.22 -9.02 -6.19
CA ALA A 101 10.04 -8.59 -6.95
C ALA A 101 8.74 -8.83 -6.16
N ARG A 102 8.57 -10.00 -5.54
CA ARG A 102 7.43 -10.30 -4.66
C ARG A 102 7.38 -9.37 -3.46
N ARG A 103 8.53 -8.99 -2.88
CA ARG A 103 8.66 -8.03 -1.76
C ARG A 103 8.14 -6.67 -2.18
N ALA A 104 8.52 -6.18 -3.37
CA ALA A 104 8.03 -4.90 -3.87
C ALA A 104 6.49 -4.86 -3.91
N VAL A 105 5.85 -5.97 -4.30
CA VAL A 105 4.38 -6.09 -4.26
C VAL A 105 3.85 -6.21 -2.84
N ALA A 106 4.45 -7.09 -2.01
CA ALA A 106 3.99 -7.38 -0.66
C ALA A 106 3.98 -6.16 0.27
N LEU A 107 4.95 -5.24 0.08
CA LEU A 107 5.02 -3.97 0.80
C LEU A 107 3.78 -3.09 0.57
N HIS A 108 3.05 -3.26 -0.53
CA HIS A 108 1.86 -2.47 -0.85
C HIS A 108 0.54 -3.16 -0.50
N THR A 109 0.56 -4.45 -0.11
CA THR A 109 -0.64 -5.27 0.09
C THR A 109 -0.99 -5.53 1.56
N CYS A 110 -0.19 -5.05 2.50
CA CYS A 110 -0.35 -5.30 3.92
C CYS A 110 -0.99 -4.09 4.65
N GLY A 111 -2.07 -4.34 5.40
CA GLY A 111 -2.75 -3.34 6.23
C GLY A 111 -2.04 -2.97 7.54
N ALA A 112 -0.78 -3.41 7.75
CA ALA A 112 0.04 -2.96 8.88
C ALA A 112 0.67 -1.59 8.58
N PRO A 113 0.81 -0.71 9.59
CA PRO A 113 1.57 0.53 9.46
C PRO A 113 3.08 0.21 9.44
N CYS A 114 3.58 -0.36 8.35
CA CYS A 114 4.97 -0.80 8.24
C CYS A 114 5.93 0.40 8.10
N PRO A 115 6.99 0.49 8.93
CA PRO A 115 7.83 1.69 9.06
C PRO A 115 8.78 1.98 7.89
N GLN A 116 8.80 1.18 6.80
CA GLN A 116 9.66 1.41 5.64
C GLN A 116 8.97 1.29 4.27
N VAL A 117 7.65 1.25 4.20
CA VAL A 117 6.98 1.43 2.91
C VAL A 117 6.92 2.93 2.68
N ALA A 118 7.44 3.40 1.54
CA ALA A 118 7.07 4.71 1.01
C ALA A 118 5.56 4.86 1.24
N ARG A 119 5.16 5.88 2.00
CA ARG A 119 3.79 6.11 2.46
C ARG A 119 2.79 5.55 1.44
N PRO A 120 1.95 4.56 1.77
CA PRO A 120 1.12 3.88 0.79
C PRO A 120 0.45 4.87 -0.16
N ARG A 121 0.59 4.61 -1.46
CA ARG A 121 0.09 5.53 -2.48
C ARG A 121 -1.42 5.38 -2.62
N VAL A 122 -2.12 6.50 -2.54
CA VAL A 122 -3.58 6.57 -2.68
C VAL A 122 -3.89 7.37 -3.94
N LEU A 123 -4.69 6.79 -4.84
CA LEU A 123 -5.20 7.47 -6.02
C LEU A 123 -6.69 7.72 -5.88
N PHE A 124 -7.10 9.00 -5.86
CA PHE A 124 -8.50 9.39 -6.00
C PHE A 124 -8.87 9.54 -7.48
N LEU A 125 -9.77 8.69 -7.97
CA LEU A 125 -10.24 8.72 -9.35
C LEU A 125 -11.62 9.37 -9.46
N CYS A 126 -11.75 10.37 -10.33
CA CYS A 126 -13.05 10.87 -10.75
C CYS A 126 -13.12 11.02 -12.27
N THR A 127 -14.22 11.53 -12.82
CA THR A 127 -14.31 11.78 -14.26
C THR A 127 -13.37 12.90 -14.68
N GLY A 128 -13.49 14.09 -14.09
CA GLY A 128 -12.81 15.29 -14.58
C GLY A 128 -11.49 15.65 -13.92
N ASN A 129 -11.10 15.00 -12.82
CA ASN A 129 -10.06 15.47 -11.89
C ASN A 129 -10.12 16.98 -11.60
N SER A 130 -11.33 17.51 -11.45
CA SER A 130 -11.58 18.95 -11.37
C SER A 130 -12.13 19.39 -10.01
N CYS A 131 -12.97 18.57 -9.37
CA CYS A 131 -13.64 18.91 -8.11
C CYS A 131 -13.37 17.87 -7.02
N ARG A 132 -14.16 16.79 -6.99
CA ARG A 132 -14.16 15.76 -5.91
C ARG A 132 -12.79 15.18 -5.61
N SER A 133 -12.08 14.68 -6.62
CA SER A 133 -10.77 14.05 -6.41
C SER A 133 -9.66 15.04 -6.05
N GLN A 134 -9.75 16.30 -6.49
CA GLN A 134 -8.83 17.37 -6.06
C GLN A 134 -9.04 17.73 -4.58
N MET A 135 -10.30 17.88 -4.17
CA MET A 135 -10.65 18.10 -2.75
C MET A 135 -10.19 16.92 -1.89
N ALA A 136 -10.43 15.69 -2.34
CA ALA A 136 -10.00 14.48 -1.62
C ALA A 136 -8.47 14.38 -1.50
N GLU A 137 -7.72 14.67 -2.57
CA GLU A 137 -6.25 14.70 -2.55
C GLU A 137 -5.74 15.69 -1.50
N ALA A 138 -6.24 16.93 -1.52
CA ALA A 138 -5.85 17.96 -0.57
C ALA A 138 -6.20 17.61 0.89
N LEU A 139 -7.42 17.10 1.13
CA LEU A 139 -7.90 16.76 2.47
C LEU A 139 -7.12 15.58 3.06
N LEU A 140 -6.89 14.51 2.29
CA LEU A 140 -6.13 13.37 2.82
C LEU A 140 -4.67 13.76 3.07
N ARG A 141 -4.06 14.56 2.18
CA ARG A 141 -2.70 15.07 2.39
C ARG A 141 -2.60 15.92 3.66
N LYS A 142 -3.61 16.74 3.95
CA LYS A 142 -3.67 17.52 5.19
C LYS A 142 -3.77 16.64 6.44
N HIS A 143 -4.66 15.65 6.43
CA HIS A 143 -4.98 14.86 7.64
C HIS A 143 -4.06 13.66 7.87
N ALA A 144 -3.43 13.14 6.84
CA ALA A 144 -2.62 11.92 6.90
C ALA A 144 -1.50 11.89 5.86
N GLY A 145 -0.97 13.06 5.46
CA GLY A 145 0.12 13.15 4.49
C GLY A 145 1.45 12.59 5.00
N ASP A 146 1.63 12.44 6.31
CA ASP A 146 2.72 11.70 6.94
C ASP A 146 2.58 10.17 6.76
N ARG A 147 1.35 9.70 6.58
CA ARG A 147 0.99 8.27 6.44
C ARG A 147 0.77 7.82 4.99
N PHE A 148 0.34 8.71 4.09
CA PHE A 148 -0.01 8.39 2.70
C PHE A 148 0.67 9.32 1.70
N GLU A 149 1.05 8.79 0.55
CA GLU A 149 1.41 9.57 -0.62
C GLU A 149 0.18 9.69 -1.53
N VAL A 150 -0.37 10.89 -1.65
CA VAL A 150 -1.73 11.09 -2.19
C VAL A 150 -1.68 11.68 -3.59
N TYR A 151 -2.43 11.06 -4.49
CA TYR A 151 -2.62 11.44 -5.87
C TYR A 151 -4.13 11.52 -6.20
N SER A 152 -4.41 12.21 -7.29
CA SER A 152 -5.71 12.21 -7.95
C SER A 152 -5.54 12.17 -9.46
N ALA A 153 -6.53 11.60 -10.15
CA ALA A 153 -6.57 11.55 -11.60
C ALA A 153 -8.00 11.57 -12.13
N GLY A 154 -8.11 11.77 -13.44
CA GLY A 154 -9.35 11.91 -14.18
C GLY A 154 -9.35 11.01 -15.39
N LEU A 155 -10.51 10.45 -15.72
CA LEU A 155 -10.71 9.77 -16.99
C LEU A 155 -10.66 10.77 -18.16
N ASP A 156 -11.30 11.92 -17.96
CA ASP A 156 -11.46 12.99 -18.94
C ASP A 156 -11.11 14.34 -18.26
N PRO A 157 -9.81 14.65 -18.02
CA PRO A 157 -9.39 15.79 -17.19
C PRO A 157 -9.94 17.14 -17.64
N ARG A 158 -10.40 17.96 -16.69
CA ARG A 158 -10.99 19.29 -16.88
C ARG A 158 -10.38 20.30 -15.90
N PRO A 159 -10.34 21.62 -16.24
CA PRO A 159 -9.85 22.65 -15.35
C PRO A 159 -10.53 22.64 -13.97
N ILE A 160 -9.77 22.94 -12.93
CA ILE A 160 -10.27 23.07 -11.56
C ILE A 160 -11.11 24.35 -11.46
N PRO A 161 -12.41 24.27 -11.11
CA PRO A 161 -13.23 25.48 -10.97
C PRO A 161 -12.72 26.38 -9.83
N PRO A 162 -12.79 27.73 -9.97
CA PRO A 162 -12.36 28.65 -8.92
C PRO A 162 -13.04 28.43 -7.56
N LEU A 163 -14.28 27.95 -7.57
CA LEU A 163 -15.04 27.63 -6.36
C LEU A 163 -14.35 26.56 -5.51
N VAL A 164 -13.65 25.60 -6.13
CA VAL A 164 -12.88 24.56 -5.42
C VAL A 164 -11.75 25.21 -4.62
N HIS A 165 -11.01 26.14 -5.22
CA HIS A 165 -9.96 26.88 -4.52
C HIS A 165 -10.55 27.68 -3.34
N LYS A 166 -11.70 28.35 -3.53
CA LYS A 166 -12.37 29.11 -2.47
C LYS A 166 -12.73 28.20 -1.27
N VAL A 167 -13.46 27.10 -1.49
CA VAL A 167 -13.93 26.23 -0.39
C VAL A 167 -12.79 25.46 0.29
N MET A 168 -11.70 25.18 -0.42
CA MET A 168 -10.55 24.51 0.17
C MET A 168 -9.68 25.47 0.99
N ALA A 169 -9.56 26.73 0.56
CA ALA A 169 -8.88 27.76 1.34
C ALA A 169 -9.57 28.02 2.68
N GLU A 170 -10.91 27.95 2.74
CA GLU A 170 -11.70 28.06 4.00
C GLU A 170 -11.29 27.05 5.07
N VAL A 171 -10.87 25.85 4.66
CA VAL A 171 -10.40 24.79 5.56
C VAL A 171 -8.87 24.75 5.65
N GLY A 172 -8.17 25.76 5.16
CA GLY A 172 -6.70 25.84 5.21
C GLY A 172 -5.99 24.81 4.33
N CYS A 173 -6.62 24.38 3.22
CA CYS A 173 -6.00 23.54 2.21
C CYS A 173 -5.63 24.38 0.98
N ASP A 174 -4.34 24.40 0.62
CA ASP A 174 -3.87 25.00 -0.61
C ASP A 174 -3.83 23.99 -1.76
N LEU A 175 -4.40 24.37 -2.90
CA LEU A 175 -4.45 23.58 -4.14
C LEU A 175 -3.57 24.16 -5.25
N SER A 176 -2.78 25.20 -4.99
CA SER A 176 -1.94 25.89 -5.98
C SER A 176 -0.99 24.95 -6.74
N GLY A 177 -0.46 23.93 -6.07
CA GLY A 177 0.40 22.90 -6.67
C GLY A 177 -0.33 21.75 -7.36
N GLN A 178 -1.66 21.74 -7.32
CA GLN A 178 -2.47 20.68 -7.92
C GLN A 178 -2.94 21.06 -9.32
N ARG A 179 -3.00 20.06 -10.20
CA ARG A 179 -3.51 20.21 -11.56
C ARG A 179 -4.37 19.01 -11.94
N PRO A 180 -5.28 19.15 -12.90
CA PRO A 180 -5.95 18.01 -13.52
C PRO A 180 -4.92 17.11 -14.22
N LYS A 181 -4.98 15.81 -13.93
CA LYS A 181 -4.06 14.77 -14.43
C LYS A 181 -4.88 13.64 -15.05
N SER A 182 -4.38 13.05 -16.14
CA SER A 182 -5.03 11.91 -16.78
C SER A 182 -4.73 10.63 -16.00
N VAL A 183 -5.71 9.74 -15.89
CA VAL A 183 -5.46 8.40 -15.32
C VAL A 183 -4.39 7.64 -16.12
N LEU A 184 -4.32 7.91 -17.44
CA LEU A 184 -3.34 7.30 -18.34
C LEU A 184 -1.89 7.71 -18.01
N ASP A 185 -1.69 8.84 -17.32
CA ASP A 185 -0.36 9.30 -16.90
C ASP A 185 0.27 8.33 -15.88
N PHE A 186 -0.55 7.53 -15.20
CA PHE A 186 -0.15 6.64 -14.12
C PHE A 186 -0.14 5.16 -14.50
N LEU A 187 -0.93 4.75 -15.49
CA LEU A 187 -1.06 3.35 -15.89
C LEU A 187 0.28 2.77 -16.33
N GLY A 188 0.71 1.68 -15.67
CA GLY A 188 1.97 0.98 -15.96
C GLY A 188 3.24 1.73 -15.55
N LYS A 189 3.12 2.92 -14.94
CA LYS A 189 4.25 3.76 -14.50
C LYS A 189 4.31 3.88 -12.99
N GLU A 190 3.16 3.90 -12.34
CA GLU A 190 3.04 4.09 -10.90
C GLU A 190 2.21 2.97 -10.27
N TYR A 191 2.58 2.58 -9.05
CA TYR A 191 1.86 1.58 -8.27
C TYR A 191 1.08 2.25 -7.13
N PHE A 192 -0.18 1.84 -6.95
CA PHE A 192 -1.05 2.36 -5.89
C PHE A 192 -1.47 1.25 -4.95
N GLY A 193 -1.38 1.49 -3.63
CA GLY A 193 -1.95 0.60 -2.64
C GLY A 193 -3.47 0.74 -2.57
N TYR A 194 -3.97 1.97 -2.78
CA TYR A 194 -5.39 2.28 -2.78
C TYR A 194 -5.79 3.02 -4.05
N VAL A 195 -6.83 2.53 -4.71
CA VAL A 195 -7.57 3.28 -5.73
C VAL A 195 -8.97 3.54 -5.22
N ILE A 196 -9.35 4.81 -5.16
CA ILE A 196 -10.61 5.25 -4.58
C ILE A 196 -11.40 6.03 -5.63
N SER A 197 -12.42 5.41 -6.19
CA SER A 197 -13.36 6.05 -7.12
C SER A 197 -14.34 6.92 -6.35
N VAL A 198 -14.40 8.20 -6.71
CA VAL A 198 -15.27 9.18 -6.03
C VAL A 198 -16.50 9.59 -6.84
N CYS A 199 -16.73 8.97 -7.99
CA CYS A 199 -17.95 9.13 -8.79
C CYS A 199 -18.31 7.84 -9.55
N ALA A 200 -19.59 7.64 -9.83
CA ALA A 200 -20.09 6.43 -10.50
C ALA A 200 -19.45 6.18 -11.87
N ASN A 201 -19.25 7.24 -12.66
CA ASN A 201 -18.61 7.12 -13.98
C ASN A 201 -17.12 6.74 -13.88
N ALA A 202 -16.41 7.17 -12.82
CA ALA A 202 -15.04 6.73 -12.58
C ALA A 202 -14.98 5.26 -12.18
N GLU A 203 -15.91 4.79 -11.36
CA GLU A 203 -16.01 3.38 -10.98
C GLU A 203 -16.29 2.48 -12.20
N ALA A 204 -17.28 2.86 -13.02
CA ALA A 204 -17.68 2.08 -14.19
C ALA A 204 -16.61 1.98 -15.28
N ARG A 205 -15.75 3.00 -15.41
CA ARG A 205 -14.69 3.09 -16.43
C ARG A 205 -13.29 3.01 -15.83
N CYS A 206 -13.16 2.52 -14.60
CA CYS A 206 -11.87 2.42 -13.94
C CYS A 206 -10.97 1.44 -14.70
N PRO A 207 -9.77 1.87 -15.18
CA PRO A 207 -8.84 0.96 -15.80
C PRO A 207 -8.29 -0.04 -14.78
N ILE A 208 -7.86 -1.21 -15.24
CA ILE A 208 -7.24 -2.20 -14.37
C ILE A 208 -5.87 -1.68 -13.94
N PHE A 209 -5.68 -1.52 -12.63
CA PHE A 209 -4.39 -1.20 -12.04
C PHE A 209 -3.75 -2.48 -11.47
N PRO A 210 -2.69 -3.01 -12.10
CA PRO A 210 -2.02 -4.21 -11.59
C PRO A 210 -1.38 -3.92 -10.23
N GLY A 211 -1.56 -4.84 -9.27
CA GLY A 211 -0.95 -4.74 -7.94
C GLY A 211 -1.67 -3.82 -6.94
N VAL A 212 -2.87 -3.33 -7.25
CA VAL A 212 -3.68 -2.58 -6.27
C VAL A 212 -4.17 -3.50 -5.16
N ALA A 213 -3.91 -3.11 -3.92
CA ALA A 213 -4.35 -3.87 -2.76
C ALA A 213 -5.83 -3.63 -2.43
N TYR A 214 -6.31 -2.40 -2.64
CA TYR A 214 -7.67 -2.00 -2.29
C TYR A 214 -8.30 -1.09 -3.35
N HIS A 215 -9.43 -1.53 -3.89
CA HIS A 215 -10.34 -0.70 -4.69
C HIS A 215 -11.53 -0.29 -3.84
N LEU A 216 -11.78 1.01 -3.71
CA LEU A 216 -12.89 1.56 -2.90
C LEU A 216 -13.75 2.49 -3.74
N TYR A 217 -15.05 2.49 -3.44
CA TYR A 217 -16.01 3.37 -4.07
C TYR A 217 -16.68 4.26 -3.03
N TRP A 218 -16.46 5.58 -3.14
CA TRP A 218 -17.06 6.61 -2.28
C TRP A 218 -17.91 7.55 -3.13
N PRO A 219 -19.21 7.28 -3.31
CA PRO A 219 -20.06 8.11 -4.15
C PRO A 219 -20.24 9.50 -3.55
N PHE A 220 -19.91 10.54 -4.32
CA PHE A 220 -20.28 11.91 -4.01
C PHE A 220 -20.96 12.57 -5.21
N GLU A 221 -21.97 13.39 -4.94
CA GLU A 221 -22.62 14.22 -5.95
C GLU A 221 -21.61 15.17 -6.61
N ASP A 222 -21.81 15.52 -7.89
CA ASP A 222 -20.95 16.50 -8.55
C ASP A 222 -21.38 17.92 -8.16
N PRO A 223 -20.58 18.66 -7.37
CA PRO A 223 -20.93 20.03 -7.01
C PRO A 223 -20.95 20.97 -8.23
N ALA A 224 -20.32 20.59 -9.35
CA ALA A 224 -20.35 21.39 -10.57
C ALA A 224 -21.74 21.42 -11.25
N GLU A 225 -22.61 20.46 -10.96
CA GLU A 225 -23.98 20.39 -11.49
C GLU A 225 -24.95 21.28 -10.69
N ALA A 226 -24.52 21.85 -9.56
CA ALA A 226 -25.31 22.76 -8.77
C ALA A 226 -25.72 24.01 -9.58
N THR A 227 -27.03 24.27 -9.62
CA THR A 227 -27.63 25.46 -10.25
C THR A 227 -28.02 26.49 -9.19
N GLY A 228 -28.27 27.72 -9.61
CA GLY A 228 -28.67 28.83 -8.73
C GLY A 228 -27.59 29.91 -8.56
N THR A 229 -27.74 30.71 -7.51
CA THR A 229 -26.85 31.83 -7.15
C THR A 229 -25.44 31.34 -6.78
N GLU A 230 -24.45 32.25 -6.79
CA GLU A 230 -23.07 31.91 -6.41
C GLU A 230 -23.00 31.33 -4.99
N GLU A 231 -23.71 31.92 -4.02
CA GLU A 231 -23.87 31.39 -2.66
C GLU A 231 -24.42 29.97 -2.61
N GLN A 232 -25.48 29.66 -3.38
CA GLN A 232 -26.06 28.31 -3.42
C GLN A 232 -25.10 27.29 -3.99
N ARG A 233 -24.39 27.64 -5.07
CA ARG A 233 -23.36 26.79 -5.66
C ARG A 233 -22.22 26.59 -4.67
N LEU A 234 -21.72 27.65 -4.05
CA LEU A 234 -20.65 27.61 -3.06
C LEU A 234 -21.05 26.73 -1.85
N ALA A 235 -22.30 26.84 -1.37
CA ALA A 235 -22.83 25.98 -0.32
C ALA A 235 -22.79 24.49 -0.71
N LYS A 236 -23.13 24.15 -1.96
CA LYS A 236 -23.03 22.76 -2.44
C LYS A 236 -21.59 22.26 -2.51
N PHE A 237 -20.64 23.11 -2.92
CA PHE A 237 -19.21 22.79 -2.87
C PHE A 237 -18.72 22.54 -1.44
N ARG A 238 -19.17 23.34 -0.46
CA ARG A 238 -18.86 23.13 0.97
C ARG A 238 -19.44 21.83 1.50
N GLU A 239 -20.69 21.54 1.16
CA GLU A 239 -21.36 20.29 1.54
C GLU A 239 -20.58 19.06 1.06
N VAL A 240 -20.21 19.02 -0.22
CA VAL A 240 -19.43 17.90 -0.80
C VAL A 240 -18.02 17.83 -0.19
N ARG A 241 -17.35 18.97 0.03
CA ARG A 241 -16.05 19.02 0.73
C ARG A 241 -16.16 18.37 2.10
N ASP A 242 -17.18 18.73 2.87
CA ASP A 242 -17.36 18.27 4.25
C ASP A 242 -17.71 16.79 4.29
N GLN A 243 -18.51 16.28 3.34
CA GLN A 243 -18.76 14.85 3.16
C GLN A 243 -17.47 14.07 2.85
N ILE A 244 -16.65 14.57 1.92
CA ILE A 244 -15.35 13.96 1.58
C ILE A 244 -14.45 13.93 2.82
N GLN A 245 -14.37 15.03 3.56
CA GLN A 245 -13.56 15.12 4.76
C GLN A 245 -14.04 14.13 5.84
N ALA A 246 -15.34 14.09 6.12
CA ALA A 246 -15.91 13.15 7.08
C ALA A 246 -15.61 11.70 6.69
N ARG A 247 -15.73 11.36 5.40
CA ARG A 247 -15.42 10.04 4.87
C ARG A 247 -13.94 9.66 5.05
N ILE A 248 -13.03 10.58 4.74
CA ILE A 248 -11.59 10.38 4.96
C ILE A 248 -11.30 10.13 6.44
N LEU A 249 -11.84 10.95 7.34
CA LEU A 249 -11.61 10.79 8.79
C LEU A 249 -12.19 9.47 9.32
N ALA A 250 -13.37 9.07 8.86
CA ALA A 250 -13.96 7.77 9.21
C ALA A 250 -13.06 6.60 8.78
N TRP A 251 -12.60 6.63 7.52
CA TRP A 251 -11.67 5.64 6.98
C TRP A 251 -10.34 5.58 7.76
N LEU A 252 -9.76 6.73 8.11
CA LEU A 252 -8.50 6.80 8.86
C LEU A 252 -8.59 6.24 10.28
N THR A 253 -9.77 6.23 10.89
CA THR A 253 -10.04 5.72 12.24
C THR A 253 -10.44 4.25 12.28
N GLY A 254 -10.55 3.59 11.11
CA GLY A 254 -10.86 2.15 11.02
C GLY A 254 -12.32 1.78 11.32
N LYS A 255 -13.23 2.76 11.46
CA LYS A 255 -14.66 2.53 11.74
C LYS A 255 -15.44 1.84 10.60
N GLU A 256 -14.77 1.50 9.50
CA GLU A 256 -15.38 0.89 8.31
C GLU A 256 -14.89 -0.54 8.01
N ASP A 257 -13.87 -1.04 8.72
CA ASP A 257 -13.32 -2.38 8.46
C ASP A 257 -14.29 -3.52 8.86
N GLU A 258 -15.38 -3.23 9.56
CA GLU A 258 -16.43 -4.21 9.91
C GLU A 258 -17.20 -4.75 8.68
N GLY A 259 -17.19 -4.05 7.54
CA GLY A 259 -17.88 -4.48 6.31
C GLY A 259 -17.03 -5.27 5.30
N ARG A 260 -15.72 -5.45 5.57
CA ARG A 260 -14.73 -5.90 4.56
C ARG A 260 -14.46 -7.40 4.50
N GLU A 261 -15.09 -8.20 5.35
CA GLU A 261 -14.86 -9.65 5.36
C GLU A 261 -15.45 -10.39 4.13
N GLN A 262 -16.38 -9.76 3.40
CA GLN A 262 -17.05 -10.38 2.25
C GLN A 262 -16.29 -10.30 0.91
N ALA A 263 -15.35 -9.36 0.73
CA ALA A 263 -14.60 -9.24 -0.54
C ALA A 263 -13.48 -10.29 -0.70
N ARG A 264 -13.06 -10.96 0.39
CA ARG A 264 -12.09 -12.06 0.34
C ARG A 264 -12.67 -13.37 -0.23
N GLY A 265 -13.99 -13.45 -0.40
CA GLY A 265 -14.67 -14.64 -0.92
C GLY A 265 -14.61 -14.82 -2.44
N PHE A 266 -14.32 -13.76 -3.21
CA PHE A 266 -14.48 -13.81 -4.67
C PHE A 266 -13.35 -14.58 -5.37
N PHE A 267 -12.12 -14.53 -4.85
CA PHE A 267 -10.97 -15.23 -5.46
C PHE A 267 -10.81 -16.71 -5.06
N ARG A 268 -11.60 -17.21 -4.09
CA ARG A 268 -11.54 -18.64 -3.70
C ARG A 268 -12.43 -19.51 -4.59
N HIS A 269 -13.58 -18.99 -5.02
CA HIS A 269 -14.61 -19.79 -5.68
C HIS A 269 -14.31 -20.15 -7.15
N GLU A 270 -13.51 -19.37 -7.88
CA GLU A 270 -13.16 -19.72 -9.27
C GLU A 270 -12.06 -20.79 -9.36
N SER A 271 -11.19 -20.89 -8.35
CA SER A 271 -10.12 -21.90 -8.32
C SER A 271 -10.61 -23.32 -8.02
N GLU A 272 -11.73 -23.45 -7.30
CA GLU A 272 -12.31 -24.76 -6.96
C GLU A 272 -13.23 -25.31 -8.08
N GLN A 273 -13.85 -24.44 -8.89
CA GLN A 273 -14.71 -24.89 -10.00
C GLN A 273 -13.93 -25.35 -11.25
N SER A 274 -12.71 -24.85 -11.46
CA SER A 274 -11.85 -25.29 -12.57
C SER A 274 -11.06 -26.58 -12.28
N GLN A 275 -11.00 -27.05 -11.02
CA GLN A 275 -10.41 -28.35 -10.69
C GLN A 275 -11.44 -29.50 -10.75
N SER A 276 -12.71 -29.24 -10.43
CA SER A 276 -13.77 -30.28 -10.47
C SER A 276 -14.14 -30.75 -11.88
N THR A 277 -13.85 -29.98 -12.93
CA THR A 277 -14.19 -30.34 -14.32
C THR A 277 -13.10 -31.14 -15.05
N LYS A 278 -11.88 -31.26 -14.50
CA LYS A 278 -10.80 -32.08 -15.09
C LYS A 278 -10.72 -33.51 -14.55
N GLU A 279 -11.29 -33.81 -13.39
CA GLU A 279 -11.29 -35.17 -12.80
C GLU A 279 -12.45 -36.07 -13.26
N LYS A 280 -13.35 -35.59 -14.13
CA LYS A 280 -14.45 -36.42 -14.70
C LYS A 280 -14.26 -36.79 -16.17
N ALA A 281 -13.09 -36.52 -16.74
CA ALA A 281 -12.76 -36.86 -18.11
C ALA A 281 -11.41 -37.61 -18.19
N THR A 282 -11.26 -38.68 -17.42
CA THR A 282 -10.26 -39.74 -17.65
C THR A 282 -10.81 -41.06 -17.13
#